data_AF-A0AA36CYI2-F1
#
_entry.id   AF-A0AA36CYI2-F1
#
_cell.length_a   1.000
_cell.length_b   1.000
_cell.length_c   1.000
_cell.angle_alpha   90.00
_cell.angle_beta   90.00
_cell.angle_gamma   90.00
#
_symmetry.space_group_name_H-M   'P 1'
#
loop_
_entity.id
_entity.type
_entity.pdbx_description
1 polymer ?
#
loop_
_entity_poly.entity_id
_entity_poly.type
_entity_poly.pdbx_seq_one_letter_code
_entity_poly.pdbx_strand_id
1 'polypeptide(L)'
;MHWLGELRALWRSRVDELIEKITDNFTTFFKKMGWRGEVELIKPEDTNRLDVEKYGIGINVSFREHERMRRLDDKTQSGGERSVSTILYLFALQELCPVPFRCVDEINQGMDPKNERAVFNMMVDLLCNTGTLKNTQYFLLTPKLLRGLDFGDKVTPHIVHNSPMLPEDVLKWDHHDFIGRL
;
A
#
# COMPACT_ATOMS: atom_id res chain seq x y z
N MET A 1 -31.55 17.93 21.49
CA MET A 1 -30.68 16.88 22.05
C MET A 1 -30.76 15.55 21.30
N HIS A 2 -31.94 15.11 20.83
CA HIS A 2 -32.13 13.85 20.08
C HIS A 2 -31.31 13.76 18.77
N TRP A 3 -31.29 14.84 17.98
CA TRP A 3 -30.63 14.87 16.66
C TRP A 3 -29.11 14.64 16.69
N LEU A 4 -28.43 15.06 17.77
CA LEU A 4 -26.98 14.84 17.96
C LEU A 4 -26.67 13.35 18.16
N GLY A 5 -27.58 12.62 18.84
CA GLY A 5 -27.45 11.18 19.05
C GLY A 5 -27.61 10.41 17.74
N GLU A 6 -28.61 10.78 16.93
CA GLU A 6 -28.86 10.16 15.61
C GLU A 6 -27.72 10.43 14.62
N LEU A 7 -27.23 11.67 14.55
CA LEU A 7 -26.11 12.03 13.69
C LEU A 7 -24.84 11.26 14.07
N ARG A 8 -24.58 11.10 15.38
CA ARG A 8 -23.47 10.30 15.88
C ARG A 8 -23.60 8.83 15.50
N ALA A 9 -24.78 8.25 15.69
CA ALA A 9 -25.02 6.85 15.34
C ALA A 9 -24.81 6.61 13.84
N LEU A 10 -25.30 7.52 13.00
CA LEU A 10 -25.12 7.47 11.55
C LEU A 10 -23.64 7.59 11.16
N TRP A 11 -22.93 8.58 11.70
CA TRP A 11 -21.50 8.74 11.46
C TRP A 11 -20.73 7.48 11.87
N ARG A 12 -21.01 6.93 13.06
CA ARG A 12 -20.34 5.74 13.58
C ARG A 12 -20.57 4.52 12.69
N SER A 13 -21.82 4.28 12.26
CA SER A 13 -22.14 3.18 11.34
C SER A 13 -21.32 3.29 10.06
N ARG A 14 -21.26 4.49 9.47
CA ARG A 14 -20.48 4.72 8.24
C ARG A 14 -18.99 4.50 8.43
N VAL A 15 -18.43 4.94 9.56
CA VAL A 15 -17.01 4.71 9.84
C VAL A 15 -16.74 3.23 10.08
N ASP A 16 -17.57 2.54 10.86
CA ASP A 16 -17.43 1.09 11.10
C ASP A 16 -17.51 0.31 9.77
N GLU A 17 -18.45 0.64 8.88
CA GLU A 17 -18.56 0.05 7.53
C GLU A 17 -17.32 0.32 6.64
N LEU A 18 -16.73 1.51 6.72
CA LEU A 18 -15.50 1.82 6.00
C LEU A 18 -14.33 1.01 6.54
N ILE A 19 -14.19 0.91 7.86
CA ILE A 19 -13.12 0.15 8.49
C ILE A 19 -13.23 -1.32 8.17
N GLU A 20 -14.43 -1.90 8.18
CA GLU A 20 -14.66 -3.29 7.78
C GLU A 20 -14.13 -3.57 6.36
N LYS A 21 -14.47 -2.71 5.40
CA LYS A 21 -13.96 -2.84 4.01
C LYS A 21 -12.45 -2.67 3.91
N ILE A 22 -11.87 -1.75 4.67
CA ILE A 22 -10.41 -1.56 4.73
C ILE A 22 -9.76 -2.82 5.28
N THR A 23 -10.31 -3.39 6.35
CA THR A 23 -9.81 -4.60 7.00
C THR A 23 -9.89 -5.79 6.06
N ASP A 24 -11.00 -5.99 5.35
CA ASP A 24 -11.14 -7.08 4.37
C ASP A 24 -10.07 -7.01 3.27
N ASN A 25 -9.86 -5.84 2.70
CA ASN A 25 -8.81 -5.61 1.71
C ASN A 25 -7.42 -5.86 2.31
N PHE A 26 -7.13 -5.26 3.47
CA PHE A 26 -5.84 -5.36 4.15
C PHE A 26 -5.50 -6.81 4.52
N THR A 27 -6.44 -7.54 5.11
CA THR A 27 -6.31 -8.96 5.45
C THR A 27 -6.08 -9.80 4.19
N THR A 28 -6.79 -9.51 3.09
CA THR A 28 -6.59 -10.20 1.82
C THR A 28 -5.18 -9.98 1.28
N PHE A 29 -4.69 -8.75 1.31
CA PHE A 29 -3.35 -8.40 0.83
C PHE A 29 -2.25 -9.02 1.70
N PHE A 30 -2.39 -8.97 3.03
CA PHE A 30 -1.47 -9.65 3.95
C PHE A 30 -1.44 -11.16 3.73
N LYS A 31 -2.59 -11.79 3.53
CA LYS A 31 -2.68 -13.24 3.26
C LYS A 31 -1.95 -13.62 1.97
N LYS A 32 -2.00 -12.80 0.91
CA LYS A 32 -1.23 -13.04 -0.33
C LYS A 32 0.28 -13.10 -0.08
N MET A 33 0.78 -12.45 0.98
CA MET A 33 2.20 -12.48 1.39
C MET A 33 2.53 -13.63 2.34
N GLY A 34 1.54 -14.46 2.72
CA GLY A 34 1.70 -15.48 3.75
C GLY A 34 1.67 -14.93 5.17
N TRP A 35 1.11 -13.73 5.37
CA TRP A 35 1.06 -13.04 6.67
C TRP A 35 -0.37 -12.75 7.10
N ARG A 36 -0.53 -12.25 8.33
CA ARG A 36 -1.83 -11.86 8.89
C ARG A 36 -1.80 -10.39 9.24
N GLY A 37 -2.86 -9.68 8.88
CA GLY A 37 -3.02 -8.27 9.18
C GLY A 37 -4.50 -7.95 9.38
N GLU A 38 -4.78 -7.05 10.31
CA GLU A 38 -6.12 -6.56 10.62
C GLU A 38 -6.06 -5.06 10.90
N VAL A 39 -7.08 -4.34 10.44
CA VAL A 39 -7.30 -2.93 10.77
C VAL A 39 -8.49 -2.85 11.72
N GLU A 40 -8.43 -1.97 12.71
CA GLU A 40 -9.50 -1.77 13.68
C GLU A 40 -9.73 -0.28 13.95
N LEU A 41 -10.96 0.07 14.33
CA LEU A 41 -11.27 1.39 14.85
C LEU A 41 -11.03 1.38 16.36
N ILE A 42 -10.03 2.13 16.83
CA ILE A 42 -9.88 2.43 18.25
C ILE A 42 -11.01 3.37 18.65
N LYS A 43 -11.76 3.00 19.69
CA LYS A 43 -12.92 3.72 20.21
C LYS A 43 -12.59 4.24 21.62
N PRO A 44 -13.10 5.43 22.01
CA PRO A 44 -12.98 5.92 23.38
C PRO A 44 -13.74 5.02 24.36
N GLU A 45 -13.32 5.02 25.63
CA GLU A 45 -14.01 4.31 26.73
C GLU A 45 -15.47 4.78 26.87
N ASP A 46 -15.69 6.10 26.83
CA ASP A 46 -17.02 6.69 26.82
C ASP A 46 -17.51 6.91 25.38
N THR A 47 -18.28 5.95 24.87
CA THR A 47 -18.91 6.04 23.54
C THR A 47 -20.15 6.95 23.51
N ASN A 48 -20.61 7.44 24.66
CA ASN A 48 -21.75 8.36 24.77
C ASN A 48 -21.37 9.83 24.56
N ARG A 49 -20.09 10.14 24.40
CA ARG A 49 -19.60 11.46 23.98
C ARG A 49 -18.93 11.34 22.61
N LEU A 50 -19.20 12.31 21.74
CA LEU A 50 -18.55 12.37 20.43
C LEU A 50 -17.15 12.98 20.57
N ASP A 51 -16.26 12.29 21.28
CA ASP A 51 -14.86 12.69 21.42
C ASP A 51 -14.10 12.17 20.19
N VAL A 52 -14.34 12.78 19.02
CA VAL A 52 -13.74 12.36 17.74
C VAL A 52 -12.22 12.26 17.82
N GLU A 53 -11.59 13.13 18.61
CA GLU A 53 -10.14 13.17 18.84
C GLU A 53 -9.57 11.90 19.51
N LYS A 54 -10.41 11.12 20.20
CA LYS A 54 -10.00 9.87 20.86
C LYS A 54 -10.16 8.65 19.96
N TYR A 55 -10.79 8.80 18.79
CA TYR A 55 -10.83 7.74 17.79
C TYR A 55 -9.49 7.65 17.09
N GLY A 56 -9.11 6.44 16.71
CA GLY A 56 -7.86 6.21 16.00
C GLY A 56 -7.94 4.96 15.15
N ILE A 57 -7.00 4.83 14.22
CA ILE A 57 -6.84 3.61 13.43
C ILE A 57 -5.85 2.70 14.13
N GLY A 58 -6.24 1.43 14.25
CA GLY A 58 -5.37 0.37 14.65
C GLY A 58 -4.95 -0.54 13.54
N ILE A 59 -3.67 -0.87 13.50
CA ILE A 59 -3.11 -1.82 12.55
C ILE A 59 -2.42 -2.89 13.37
N ASN A 60 -2.90 -4.12 13.29
CA ASN A 60 -2.33 -5.27 13.96
C ASN A 60 -1.78 -6.24 12.91
N VAL A 61 -0.55 -6.69 13.08
CA VAL A 61 0.16 -7.51 12.08
C VAL A 61 0.85 -8.71 12.73
N SER A 62 0.98 -9.79 11.96
CA SER A 62 1.80 -10.95 12.28
C SER A 62 2.46 -11.48 11.01
N PHE A 63 3.79 -11.51 10.99
CA PHE A 63 4.60 -11.98 9.86
C PHE A 63 4.91 -13.48 9.95
N ARG A 64 4.40 -14.16 10.98
CA ARG A 64 4.61 -15.59 11.22
C ARG A 64 3.29 -16.24 11.61
N GLU A 65 2.98 -17.38 11.01
CA GLU A 65 1.66 -18.02 11.12
C GLU A 65 1.24 -18.32 12.57
N HIS A 66 2.20 -18.70 13.43
CA HIS A 66 1.96 -19.07 14.83
C HIS A 66 2.17 -17.93 15.84
N GLU A 67 2.54 -16.73 15.39
CA GLU A 67 2.68 -15.58 16.29
C GLU A 67 1.37 -14.80 16.42
N ARG A 68 1.07 -14.37 17.64
CA ARG A 68 -0.07 -13.47 17.90
C ARG A 68 0.17 -12.15 17.18
N MET A 69 -0.89 -11.62 16.55
CA MET A 69 -0.85 -10.28 15.97
C MET A 69 -0.50 -9.25 17.04
N ARG A 70 0.41 -8.35 16.69
CA ARG A 70 0.82 -7.23 17.55
C ARG A 70 0.50 -5.93 16.85
N ARG A 71 0.27 -4.91 17.67
CA ARG A 71 0.12 -3.55 17.19
C ARG A 71 1.35 -3.17 16.39
N LEU A 72 1.13 -2.56 15.22
CA LEU A 72 2.20 -2.00 14.41
C LEU A 72 2.85 -0.85 15.19
N ASP A 73 4.09 -1.05 15.64
CA ASP A 73 4.86 -0.06 16.38
C ASP A 73 6.37 -0.15 16.04
N ASP A 74 7.13 0.83 16.50
CA ASP A 74 8.56 0.94 16.24
C ASP A 74 9.42 -0.04 17.05
N LYS A 75 8.84 -0.67 18.09
CA LYS A 75 9.53 -1.52 19.06
C LYS A 75 9.47 -3.00 18.72
N THR A 76 8.41 -3.43 18.03
CA THR A 76 8.12 -4.85 17.82
C THR A 76 8.28 -5.31 16.38
N GLN A 77 8.22 -4.39 15.40
CA GLN A 77 8.48 -4.70 13.99
C GLN A 77 9.77 -4.03 13.49
N SER A 78 10.45 -4.72 12.56
CA SER A 78 11.57 -4.16 11.82
C SER A 78 11.15 -3.00 10.91
N GLY A 79 12.11 -2.18 10.47
CA GLY A 79 11.84 -1.08 9.54
C GLY A 79 11.15 -1.54 8.26
N GLY A 80 11.61 -2.64 7.66
CA GLY A 80 11.02 -3.22 6.46
C GLY A 80 9.58 -3.70 6.67
N GLU A 81 9.30 -4.42 7.75
CA GLU A 81 7.96 -4.87 8.10
C GLU A 81 6.98 -3.70 8.28
N ARG A 82 7.43 -2.61 8.89
CA ARG A 82 6.62 -1.38 9.03
C ARG A 82 6.33 -0.73 7.69
N SER A 83 7.32 -0.60 6.82
CA SER A 83 7.14 -0.04 5.47
C SER A 83 6.16 -0.88 4.65
N VAL A 84 6.33 -2.21 4.64
CA VAL A 84 5.41 -3.11 3.92
C VAL A 84 4.00 -3.00 4.47
N SER A 85 3.82 -3.06 5.80
CA SER A 85 2.49 -2.91 6.42
C SER A 85 1.82 -1.60 6.05
N THR A 86 2.59 -0.51 6.03
CA THR A 86 2.09 0.83 5.70
C THR A 86 1.63 0.89 4.25
N ILE A 87 2.42 0.37 3.31
CA ILE A 87 2.08 0.36 1.88
C ILE A 87 0.82 -0.50 1.62
N LEU A 88 0.72 -1.66 2.27
CA LEU A 88 -0.46 -2.52 2.14
C LEU A 88 -1.73 -1.87 2.71
N TYR A 89 -1.60 -1.14 3.82
CA TYR A 89 -2.70 -0.34 4.36
C TYR A 89 -3.11 0.77 3.39
N LEU A 90 -2.15 1.47 2.77
CA LEU A 90 -2.45 2.47 1.74
C LEU A 90 -3.17 1.87 0.53
N PHE A 91 -2.78 0.69 0.05
CA PHE A 91 -3.52 0.01 -1.03
C PHE A 91 -4.94 -0.34 -0.62
N ALA A 92 -5.14 -0.83 0.61
CA ALA A 92 -6.47 -1.17 1.13
C ALA A 92 -7.39 0.06 1.19
N LEU A 93 -6.85 1.23 1.55
CA LEU A 93 -7.55 2.51 1.48
C LEU A 93 -7.86 2.93 0.04
N GLN A 94 -6.89 2.78 -0.87
CA GLN A 94 -7.03 3.24 -2.25
C GLN A 94 -8.10 2.47 -3.03
N GLU A 95 -8.30 1.18 -2.74
CA GLU A 95 -9.41 0.37 -3.28
C GLU A 95 -10.80 0.98 -2.99
N LEU A 96 -10.94 1.78 -1.94
CA LEU A 96 -12.21 2.44 -1.60
C LEU A 96 -12.34 3.86 -2.17
N CYS A 97 -11.26 4.36 -2.77
CA CYS A 97 -11.15 5.73 -3.27
C CYS A 97 -10.82 5.70 -4.76
N PRO A 98 -11.79 5.47 -5.65
CA PRO A 98 -11.54 5.50 -7.08
C PRO A 98 -11.20 6.92 -7.53
N VAL A 99 -10.10 7.07 -8.27
CA VAL A 99 -9.63 8.33 -8.85
C VAL A 99 -9.12 8.05 -10.26
N PRO A 100 -9.09 9.04 -11.16
CA PRO A 100 -8.64 8.81 -12.54
C PRO A 100 -7.16 8.41 -12.62
N PHE A 101 -6.30 8.97 -11.75
CA PHE A 101 -4.89 8.59 -11.68
C PHE A 101 -4.30 8.81 -10.28
N ARG A 102 -3.17 8.16 -10.00
CA ARG A 102 -2.36 8.30 -8.78
C ARG A 102 -0.89 8.42 -9.13
N CYS A 103 -0.19 9.31 -8.43
CA CYS A 103 1.26 9.40 -8.47
C CYS A 103 1.81 8.92 -7.13
N VAL A 104 2.73 7.98 -7.17
CA VAL A 104 3.41 7.44 -5.99
C VAL A 104 4.91 7.65 -6.19
N ASP A 105 5.53 8.36 -5.26
CA ASP A 105 6.98 8.60 -5.25
C ASP A 105 7.60 7.88 -4.05
N GLU A 106 8.87 7.51 -4.18
CA GLU A 106 9.71 6.91 -3.12
C GLU A 106 9.12 5.67 -2.42
N ILE A 107 8.23 4.93 -3.09
CA ILE A 107 7.51 3.78 -2.49
C ILE A 107 8.45 2.71 -1.92
N ASN A 108 9.68 2.63 -2.43
CA ASN A 108 10.67 1.62 -2.11
C ASN A 108 11.84 2.13 -1.26
N GLN A 109 11.74 3.30 -0.61
CA GLN A 109 12.77 3.73 0.32
C GLN A 109 12.63 3.08 1.70
N GLY A 110 13.77 2.75 2.33
CA GLY A 110 13.80 2.20 3.70
C GLY A 110 13.43 0.73 3.83
N MET A 111 13.39 -0.02 2.71
CA MET A 111 13.15 -1.47 2.70
C MET A 111 14.39 -2.23 2.20
N ASP A 112 14.50 -3.50 2.59
CA ASP A 112 15.48 -4.41 1.99
C ASP A 112 14.98 -4.93 0.62
N PRO A 113 15.88 -5.43 -0.25
CA PRO A 113 15.50 -5.89 -1.59
C PRO A 113 14.42 -6.99 -1.63
N LYS A 114 14.29 -7.80 -0.58
CA LYS A 114 13.28 -8.87 -0.52
C LYS A 114 11.90 -8.29 -0.30
N ASN A 115 11.76 -7.39 0.67
CA ASN A 115 10.51 -6.69 0.97
C ASN A 115 10.09 -5.77 -0.18
N GLU A 116 11.03 -5.05 -0.78
CA GLU A 116 10.78 -4.21 -1.96
C GLU A 116 10.19 -5.00 -3.12
N ARG A 117 10.78 -6.17 -3.44
CA ARG A 117 10.28 -7.04 -4.52
C ARG A 117 8.88 -7.57 -4.21
N ALA A 118 8.64 -7.98 -2.97
CA ALA A 118 7.35 -8.54 -2.57
C ALA A 118 6.23 -7.49 -2.65
N VAL A 119 6.50 -6.25 -2.20
CA VAL A 119 5.57 -5.12 -2.36
C VAL A 119 5.32 -4.78 -3.82
N PHE A 120 6.39 -4.73 -4.63
CA PHE A 120 6.26 -4.42 -6.06
C PHE A 120 5.40 -5.45 -6.79
N ASN A 121 5.66 -6.75 -6.58
CA ASN A 121 4.88 -7.81 -7.19
C ASN A 121 3.40 -7.75 -6.77
N MET A 122 3.12 -7.45 -5.50
CA MET A 122 1.74 -7.27 -5.07
C MET A 122 1.11 -6.05 -5.74
N MET A 123 1.81 -4.93 -5.80
CA MET A 123 1.32 -3.73 -6.47
C MET A 123 0.98 -4.03 -7.93
N VAL A 124 1.88 -4.68 -8.69
CA VAL A 124 1.59 -5.09 -10.07
C VAL A 124 0.33 -5.97 -10.13
N ASP A 125 0.17 -6.95 -9.23
CA ASP A 125 -1.02 -7.80 -9.19
C ASP A 125 -2.33 -7.03 -8.88
N LEU A 126 -2.29 -6.08 -7.94
CA LEU A 126 -3.43 -5.23 -7.59
C LEU A 126 -3.77 -4.22 -8.70
N LEU A 127 -2.77 -3.70 -9.40
CA LEU A 127 -2.98 -2.69 -10.43
C LEU A 127 -3.30 -3.30 -11.80
N CYS A 128 -2.84 -4.51 -12.08
CA CYS A 128 -3.01 -5.11 -13.41
C CYS A 128 -4.12 -6.15 -13.46
N ASN A 129 -4.34 -6.90 -12.38
CA ASN A 129 -5.13 -8.14 -12.42
C ASN A 129 -6.37 -8.10 -11.54
N THR A 130 -6.23 -7.61 -10.30
CA THR A 130 -7.23 -7.77 -9.24
C THR A 130 -7.82 -6.43 -8.78
N GLY A 131 -8.95 -6.47 -8.06
CA GLY A 131 -9.52 -5.28 -7.42
C GLY A 131 -10.12 -4.23 -8.35
N THR A 132 -10.45 -3.09 -7.75
CA THR A 132 -10.96 -1.89 -8.42
C THR A 132 -9.83 -0.97 -8.88
N LEU A 133 -8.64 -1.11 -8.29
CA LEU A 133 -7.46 -0.30 -8.63
C LEU A 133 -7.01 -0.45 -10.08
N LYS A 134 -7.32 -1.59 -10.73
CA LYS A 134 -7.10 -1.79 -12.17
C LYS A 134 -7.76 -0.75 -13.09
N ASN A 135 -8.73 0.00 -12.59
CA ASN A 135 -9.42 1.06 -13.34
C ASN A 135 -8.77 2.44 -13.13
N THR A 136 -7.69 2.53 -12.34
CA THR A 136 -6.96 3.77 -12.04
C THR A 136 -5.58 3.72 -12.70
N GLN A 137 -5.14 4.82 -13.33
CA GLN A 137 -3.79 4.89 -13.86
C GLN A 137 -2.78 5.21 -12.73
N TYR A 138 -1.70 4.45 -12.63
CA TYR A 138 -0.65 4.67 -11.64
C TYR A 138 0.64 5.15 -12.30
N PHE A 139 1.18 6.24 -11.77
CA PHE A 139 2.53 6.71 -12.04
C PHE A 139 3.39 6.39 -10.83
N LEU A 140 4.33 5.45 -11.00
CA LEU A 140 5.31 5.15 -9.98
C LEU A 140 6.62 5.84 -10.32
N LEU A 141 7.11 6.65 -9.39
CA LEU A 141 8.42 7.27 -9.45
C LEU A 141 9.33 6.61 -8.43
N THR A 142 10.49 6.13 -8.89
CA THR A 142 11.50 5.59 -8.00
C THR A 142 12.89 5.82 -8.57
N PRO A 143 13.87 6.27 -7.74
CA PRO A 143 15.27 6.33 -8.14
C PRO A 143 15.94 4.95 -8.11
N LYS A 144 15.30 3.94 -7.50
CA LYS A 144 15.85 2.60 -7.28
C LYS A 144 15.08 1.59 -8.11
N LEU A 145 15.68 1.17 -9.23
CA LEU A 145 15.12 0.09 -10.03
C LEU A 145 15.53 -1.26 -9.43
N LEU A 146 14.53 -2.06 -9.05
CA LEU A 146 14.76 -3.45 -8.70
C LEU A 146 15.02 -4.26 -9.97
N ARG A 147 16.08 -5.04 -9.92
CA ARG A 147 16.50 -5.96 -10.96
C ARG A 147 15.55 -7.14 -11.09
N GLY A 148 15.31 -7.63 -12.31
CA GLY A 148 14.50 -8.82 -12.58
C GLY A 148 13.07 -8.76 -12.03
N LEU A 149 12.42 -7.60 -12.14
CA LEU A 149 11.00 -7.45 -11.85
C LEU A 149 10.15 -7.93 -13.03
N ASP A 150 9.03 -8.57 -12.72
CA ASP A 150 7.99 -8.83 -13.70
C ASP A 150 7.04 -7.63 -13.72
N PHE A 151 7.10 -6.86 -14.81
CA PHE A 151 6.26 -5.69 -15.00
C PHE A 151 4.85 -6.06 -15.50
N GLY A 152 4.65 -7.26 -16.04
CA GLY A 152 3.40 -7.64 -16.70
C GLY A 152 3.04 -6.77 -17.92
N ASP A 153 1.98 -7.13 -18.62
CA ASP A 153 1.65 -6.52 -19.93
C ASP A 153 1.08 -5.09 -19.84
N LYS A 154 0.67 -4.65 -18.66
CA LYS A 154 -0.02 -3.37 -18.44
C LYS A 154 0.88 -2.28 -17.85
N VAL A 155 2.15 -2.57 -17.60
CA VAL A 155 3.10 -1.61 -17.06
C VAL A 155 4.04 -1.12 -18.16
N THR A 156 4.19 0.20 -18.26
CA THR A 156 5.12 0.84 -19.18
C THR A 156 6.27 1.45 -18.39
N PRO A 157 7.50 0.91 -18.46
CA PRO A 157 8.65 1.50 -17.81
C PRO A 157 9.12 2.75 -18.58
N HIS A 158 9.32 3.85 -17.86
CA HIS A 158 9.98 5.05 -18.38
C HIS A 158 11.29 5.27 -17.62
N ILE A 159 12.40 5.23 -18.34
CA ILE A 159 13.74 5.38 -17.77
C ILE A 159 14.31 6.72 -18.23
N VAL A 160 14.43 7.65 -17.29
CA VAL A 160 15.02 8.97 -17.55
C VAL A 160 16.53 8.88 -17.30
N HIS A 161 17.30 8.85 -18.37
CA HIS A 161 18.76 8.84 -18.31
C HIS A 161 19.32 10.23 -18.61
N ASN A 162 19.97 10.84 -17.62
CA ASN A 162 20.67 12.10 -17.76
C ASN A 162 22.17 11.87 -17.45
N SER A 163 22.94 11.50 -18.48
CA SER A 163 24.38 11.24 -18.34
C SER A 163 25.17 11.98 -19.42
N PRO A 164 26.33 12.58 -19.08
CA PRO A 164 27.25 13.14 -20.07
C PRO A 164 27.89 12.08 -20.98
N MET A 165 27.71 10.78 -20.67
CA MET A 165 28.17 9.65 -21.49
C MET A 165 27.06 9.07 -22.39
N LEU A 166 25.94 9.77 -22.57
CA LEU A 166 24.98 9.40 -23.60
C LEU A 166 25.68 9.42 -24.98
N PRO A 167 25.54 8.36 -25.80
CA PRO A 167 25.99 8.42 -27.17
C PRO A 167 25.35 9.63 -27.86
N GLU A 168 26.11 10.40 -28.65
CA GLU A 168 25.56 11.52 -29.44
C GLU A 168 24.39 11.07 -30.32
N ASP A 169 24.38 9.79 -30.69
CA ASP A 169 23.32 9.14 -31.43
C ASP A 169 22.38 8.36 -30.49
N VAL A 170 21.39 9.06 -29.95
CA VAL A 170 20.36 8.53 -29.03
C VAL A 170 19.60 7.33 -29.64
N LEU A 171 19.60 7.20 -30.97
CA LEU A 171 18.96 6.10 -31.70
C LEU A 171 19.69 4.76 -31.56
N LYS A 172 20.93 4.73 -31.08
CA LYS A 172 21.70 3.50 -30.81
C LYS A 172 21.48 2.93 -29.40
N TRP A 173 20.69 3.60 -28.57
CA TRP A 173 20.41 3.12 -27.23
C TRP A 173 19.41 1.96 -27.27
N ASP A 174 19.83 0.78 -26.82
CA ASP A 174 19.00 -0.41 -26.72
C ASP A 174 18.40 -0.52 -25.31
N HIS A 175 17.13 -0.19 -25.22
CA HIS A 175 16.36 -0.30 -23.97
C HIS A 175 16.17 -1.76 -23.52
N HIS A 176 16.06 -2.73 -24.44
CA HIS A 176 15.91 -4.14 -24.09
C HIS A 176 17.20 -4.71 -23.50
N ASP A 177 18.36 -4.37 -24.07
CA ASP A 177 19.66 -4.72 -23.50
C ASP A 177 19.87 -4.06 -22.12
N PHE A 178 19.45 -2.80 -21.95
CA PHE A 178 19.53 -2.12 -20.64
C PHE A 178 18.64 -2.78 -19.58
N ILE A 179 17.36 -3.02 -19.89
CA ILE A 179 16.44 -3.73 -18.99
C ILE A 179 16.95 -5.15 -18.72
N GLY A 180 17.47 -5.86 -19.71
CA GLY A 180 17.98 -7.23 -19.53
C GLY A 180 19.19 -7.33 -18.60
N ARG A 181 19.93 -6.23 -18.39
CA ARG A 181 21.06 -6.14 -17.45
C ARG A 181 20.65 -5.71 -16.04
N LEU A 182 19.43 -5.22 -15.88
CA LEU A 182 18.82 -4.88 -14.60
C LEU A 182 18.19 -6.15 -14.03
#